data_AF-A0A8J6S571-F1
#
_entry.id   AF-A0A8J6S571-F1
#
_cell.length_a   1.000
_cell.length_b   1.000
_cell.length_c   1.000
_cell.angle_alpha   90.00
_cell.angle_beta   90.00
_cell.angle_gamma   90.00
#
_symmetry.space_group_name_H-M   'P 1'
#
loop_
_entity.id
_entity.type
_entity.pdbx_description
1 polymer ?
#
loop_
_entity_poly.entity_id
_entity_poly.type
_entity_poly.pdbx_seq_one_letter_code
_entity_poly.pdbx_strand_id
1 'polypeptide(L)'
;MRTSFLKKLSTGVVGATLIVGTGVAPSQATTLTGFSTFGDMMAGMKVTVDYLGGGSQTATWGATSNPATSNDANSGGAFGSNWSLTQAGDTFTSAWRFNNLGQSIAKLTINAIPGNTVFDTGSNPSTPGSASGLSFAVQSGQAPTSSNYSTPIDISLGDLFGTLSMSWLNGFTGGMSFKADTDSGTTTDPVQPPIDVPEPASAIALLGLGALGVTKRAKRKQEQQA
;
A
#
# COMPACT_ATOMS: atom_id res chain seq x y z
N MET A 1 70.02 -8.30 -41.01
CA MET A 1 69.10 -7.95 -42.11
C MET A 1 67.73 -7.62 -41.49
N ARG A 2 66.96 -6.66 -42.02
CA ARG A 2 65.65 -6.26 -41.46
C ARG A 2 64.58 -7.32 -41.72
N THR A 3 63.67 -7.53 -40.77
CA THR A 3 62.25 -7.81 -41.03
C THR A 3 61.42 -7.36 -39.83
N SER A 4 60.33 -6.66 -40.08
CA SER A 4 59.41 -6.18 -39.04
C SER A 4 58.07 -6.88 -39.20
N PHE A 5 57.51 -7.40 -38.10
CA PHE A 5 56.15 -7.92 -38.04
C PHE A 5 55.32 -7.10 -37.07
N LEU A 6 54.76 -6.00 -37.56
CA LEU A 6 53.75 -5.20 -36.86
C LEU A 6 52.45 -6.02 -36.74
N LYS A 7 52.31 -6.75 -35.63
CA LYS A 7 51.09 -7.48 -35.28
C LYS A 7 49.98 -6.47 -34.95
N LYS A 8 49.03 -6.29 -35.86
CA LYS A 8 47.89 -5.37 -35.67
C LYS A 8 47.09 -5.78 -34.43
N LEU A 9 47.04 -4.90 -33.44
CA LEU A 9 46.13 -5.07 -32.29
C LEU A 9 44.73 -4.62 -32.73
N SER A 10 43.82 -5.59 -32.91
CA SER A 10 42.40 -5.29 -33.11
C SER A 10 41.74 -5.13 -31.76
N THR A 11 41.44 -3.90 -31.36
CA THR A 11 40.60 -3.61 -30.19
C THR A 11 39.15 -3.93 -30.54
N GLY A 12 38.74 -5.17 -30.29
CA GLY A 12 37.33 -5.54 -30.32
C GLY A 12 36.56 -4.72 -29.27
N VAL A 13 35.52 -4.01 -29.69
CA VAL A 13 34.63 -3.30 -28.76
C VAL A 13 33.77 -4.34 -28.04
N VAL A 14 34.10 -4.63 -26.78
CA VAL A 14 33.28 -5.46 -25.92
C VAL A 14 32.03 -4.65 -25.55
N GLY A 15 30.95 -4.86 -26.31
CA GLY A 15 29.63 -4.34 -26.00
C GLY A 15 29.09 -5.02 -24.74
N ALA A 16 29.30 -4.40 -23.58
CA ALA A 16 28.76 -4.87 -22.32
C ALA A 16 27.23 -4.78 -22.35
N THR A 17 26.57 -5.90 -22.66
CA THR A 17 25.11 -5.99 -22.61
C THR A 17 24.69 -6.06 -21.15
N LEU A 18 24.35 -4.91 -20.57
CA LEU A 18 23.74 -4.84 -19.25
C LEU A 18 22.32 -5.40 -19.33
N ILE A 19 22.17 -6.68 -19.01
CA ILE A 19 20.86 -7.23 -18.67
C ILE A 19 20.46 -6.60 -17.34
N VAL A 20 19.63 -5.56 -17.40
CA VAL A 20 18.94 -5.04 -16.21
C VAL A 20 17.88 -6.07 -15.83
N GLY A 21 18.30 -7.09 -15.10
CA GLY A 21 17.38 -8.03 -14.46
C GLY A 21 16.57 -7.24 -13.45
N THR A 22 15.29 -7.00 -13.76
CA THR A 22 14.29 -6.53 -12.79
C THR A 22 13.96 -7.66 -11.82
N GLY A 23 14.96 -8.03 -11.03
CA GLY A 23 14.82 -8.93 -9.90
C GLY A 23 13.99 -8.23 -8.83
N VAL A 24 12.67 -8.35 -8.96
CA VAL A 24 11.78 -8.20 -7.79
C VAL A 24 12.36 -9.09 -6.69
N ALA A 25 12.65 -8.49 -5.53
CA ALA A 25 12.79 -9.30 -4.34
C ALA A 25 11.46 -10.06 -4.18
N PRO A 26 11.46 -11.37 -3.89
CA PRO A 26 10.22 -12.09 -3.69
C PRO A 26 9.45 -11.41 -2.55
N SER A 27 8.30 -10.85 -2.88
CA SER A 27 7.34 -10.38 -1.88
C SER A 27 7.07 -11.53 -0.94
N GLN A 28 7.38 -11.36 0.35
CA GLN A 28 7.13 -12.43 1.31
C GLN A 28 5.62 -12.54 1.47
N ALA A 29 5.09 -13.69 1.05
CA ALA A 29 3.67 -13.95 1.00
C ALA A 29 3.12 -14.03 2.41
N THR A 30 2.62 -12.90 2.94
CA THR A 30 2.06 -12.80 4.29
C THR A 30 1.09 -13.94 4.55
N THR A 31 1.47 -14.80 5.48
CA THR A 31 0.65 -15.89 5.96
C THR A 31 -0.52 -15.30 6.75
N LEU A 32 -1.74 -15.46 6.23
CA LEU A 32 -2.96 -15.06 6.93
C LEU A 32 -3.34 -16.07 8.02
N THR A 33 -3.97 -15.62 9.10
CA THR A 33 -4.40 -16.45 10.24
C THR A 33 -5.67 -17.25 9.98
N GLY A 34 -6.35 -17.01 8.85
CA GLY A 34 -7.60 -17.65 8.44
C GLY A 34 -8.79 -16.69 8.38
N PHE A 35 -9.85 -17.17 7.73
CA PHE A 35 -11.00 -16.43 7.15
C PHE A 35 -11.97 -15.72 8.14
N SER A 36 -11.52 -15.38 9.34
CA SER A 36 -12.35 -14.80 10.41
C SER A 36 -11.55 -13.78 11.21
N THR A 37 -11.42 -12.56 10.68
CA THR A 37 -10.92 -11.42 11.48
C THR A 37 -12.03 -10.90 12.39
N PHE A 38 -11.68 -10.67 13.64
CA PHE A 38 -12.57 -10.11 14.65
C PHE A 38 -12.22 -8.67 15.00
N GLY A 39 -13.20 -7.92 15.52
CA GLY A 39 -13.06 -6.49 15.84
C GLY A 39 -11.91 -6.16 16.79
N ASP A 40 -11.58 -7.05 17.72
CA ASP A 40 -10.47 -6.92 18.67
C ASP A 40 -9.09 -7.23 18.05
N MET A 41 -9.04 -8.04 16.99
CA MET A 41 -7.78 -8.46 16.35
C MET A 41 -7.12 -7.34 15.52
N MET A 42 -7.93 -6.44 14.94
CA MET A 42 -7.45 -5.34 14.07
C MET A 42 -6.77 -4.17 14.84
N ALA A 43 -6.24 -4.43 16.04
CA ALA A 43 -5.63 -3.42 16.89
C ALA A 43 -4.37 -2.82 16.24
N GLY A 44 -4.38 -1.49 16.03
CA GLY A 44 -3.29 -0.75 15.39
C GLY A 44 -3.66 -0.04 14.08
N MET A 45 -4.74 -0.45 13.40
CA MET A 45 -5.23 0.21 12.17
C MET A 45 -5.38 1.73 12.36
N LYS A 46 -5.25 2.49 11.26
CA LYS A 46 -5.43 3.96 11.28
C LYS A 46 -6.70 4.35 10.55
N VAL A 47 -7.61 4.98 11.28
CA VAL A 47 -8.88 5.49 10.75
C VAL A 47 -8.79 7.01 10.72
N THR A 48 -8.84 7.59 9.53
CA THR A 48 -8.71 9.03 9.29
C THR A 48 -10.01 9.56 8.70
N VAL A 49 -10.51 10.66 9.26
CA VAL A 49 -11.62 11.43 8.68
C VAL A 49 -11.13 12.80 8.24
N ASP A 50 -11.50 13.21 7.04
CA ASP A 50 -11.26 14.54 6.51
C ASP A 50 -12.59 15.31 6.50
N TYR A 51 -12.64 16.47 7.16
CA TYR A 51 -13.88 17.23 7.32
C TYR A 51 -14.17 18.11 6.09
N LEU A 52 -15.45 18.28 5.76
CA LEU A 52 -15.91 19.11 4.63
C LEU A 52 -15.59 20.60 4.82
N GLY A 53 -15.51 21.06 6.08
CA GLY A 53 -15.02 22.39 6.44
C GLY A 53 -13.49 22.54 6.41
N GLY A 54 -12.76 21.49 6.04
CA GLY A 54 -11.30 21.40 6.13
C GLY A 54 -10.81 20.87 7.49
N GLY A 55 -9.55 20.44 7.51
CA GLY A 55 -8.96 19.73 8.66
C GLY A 55 -9.23 18.23 8.62
N SER A 56 -8.48 17.49 9.42
CA SER A 56 -8.48 16.02 9.45
C SER A 56 -8.25 15.50 10.88
N GLN A 57 -8.75 14.31 11.18
CA GLN A 57 -8.51 13.62 12.46
C GLN A 57 -8.26 12.14 12.23
N THR A 58 -7.12 11.64 12.73
CA THR A 58 -6.79 10.21 12.74
C THR A 58 -6.92 9.64 14.15
N ALA A 59 -7.64 8.53 14.27
CA ALA A 59 -7.64 7.68 15.46
C ALA A 59 -6.96 6.34 15.16
N THR A 60 -6.43 5.69 16.20
CA THR A 60 -5.92 4.32 16.10
C THR A 60 -6.98 3.34 16.58
N TRP A 61 -7.13 2.22 15.88
CA TRP A 61 -8.04 1.15 16.27
C TRP A 61 -7.51 0.38 17.48
N GLY A 62 -8.40 0.04 18.41
CA GLY A 62 -8.10 -0.85 19.54
C GLY A 62 -9.29 -1.73 19.88
N ALA A 63 -9.02 -2.82 20.60
CA ALA A 63 -10.06 -3.68 21.16
C ALA A 63 -10.93 -2.89 22.16
N THR A 64 -12.24 -3.04 22.05
CA THR A 64 -13.26 -2.44 22.93
C THR A 64 -14.01 -3.48 23.74
N SER A 65 -13.80 -4.76 23.44
CA SER A 65 -14.46 -5.89 24.11
C SER A 65 -14.17 -5.93 25.61
N ASN A 66 -15.25 -5.91 26.40
CA ASN A 66 -15.17 -6.19 27.83
C ASN A 66 -15.33 -7.72 28.06
N PRO A 67 -14.34 -8.43 28.63
CA PRO A 67 -14.46 -9.86 28.88
C PRO A 67 -15.56 -10.24 29.90
N ALA A 68 -16.18 -9.26 30.56
CA ALA A 68 -17.34 -9.47 31.43
C ALA A 68 -18.71 -9.46 30.69
N THR A 69 -18.79 -9.06 29.42
CA THR A 69 -20.05 -9.03 28.65
C THR A 69 -19.95 -9.80 27.34
N SER A 70 -20.68 -10.93 27.25
CA SER A 70 -20.71 -11.82 26.07
C SER A 70 -21.15 -11.15 24.76
N ASN A 71 -21.83 -10.01 24.86
CA ASN A 71 -22.44 -9.32 23.73
C ASN A 71 -21.47 -8.34 23.06
N ASP A 72 -20.36 -8.02 23.73
CA ASP A 72 -19.29 -7.13 23.26
C ASP A 72 -17.97 -7.89 23.08
N ALA A 73 -17.97 -9.22 23.23
CA ALA A 73 -16.83 -10.06 22.91
C ALA A 73 -16.35 -9.80 21.47
N ASN A 74 -15.04 -9.94 21.23
CA ASN A 74 -14.45 -9.85 19.89
C ASN A 74 -14.80 -8.55 19.13
N SER A 75 -14.68 -7.41 19.81
CA SER A 75 -15.09 -6.09 19.33
C SER A 75 -13.97 -5.07 19.43
N GLY A 76 -13.96 -4.12 18.50
CA GLY A 76 -13.02 -3.01 18.48
C GLY A 76 -13.54 -1.76 17.79
N GLY A 77 -12.74 -0.71 17.81
CA GLY A 77 -13.06 0.54 17.15
C GLY A 77 -11.96 1.59 17.20
N ALA A 78 -12.17 2.64 16.40
CA ALA A 78 -11.40 3.87 16.42
C ALA A 78 -12.34 5.05 16.69
N PHE A 79 -11.96 5.90 17.64
CA PHE A 79 -12.81 6.96 18.18
C PHE A 79 -12.13 8.31 18.03
N GLY A 80 -12.78 9.23 17.33
CA GLY A 80 -12.40 10.65 17.27
C GLY A 80 -13.25 11.50 18.21
N SER A 81 -13.18 12.82 18.05
CA SER A 81 -13.78 13.74 19.03
C SER A 81 -15.30 13.79 18.99
N ASN A 82 -15.91 13.51 17.83
CA ASN A 82 -17.37 13.45 17.63
C ASN A 82 -17.79 12.33 16.66
N TRP A 83 -16.90 11.36 16.39
CA TRP A 83 -17.15 10.27 15.45
C TRP A 83 -16.55 8.96 15.97
N SER A 84 -17.11 7.85 15.52
CA SER A 84 -16.59 6.50 15.80
C SER A 84 -16.75 5.60 14.59
N LEU A 85 -15.75 4.76 14.35
CA LEU A 85 -15.87 3.56 13.52
C LEU A 85 -15.69 2.35 14.44
N THR A 86 -16.62 1.41 14.38
CA THR A 86 -16.63 0.22 15.25
C THR A 86 -17.01 -1.03 14.45
N GLN A 87 -16.52 -2.18 14.90
CA GLN A 87 -16.89 -3.50 14.40
C GLN A 87 -16.93 -4.46 15.61
N ALA A 88 -17.88 -5.39 15.60
CA ALA A 88 -18.12 -6.34 16.69
C ALA A 88 -18.43 -7.74 16.11
N GLY A 89 -17.69 -8.76 16.52
CA GLY A 89 -17.73 -10.10 15.93
C GLY A 89 -16.83 -10.21 14.69
N ASP A 90 -17.15 -11.16 13.82
CA ASP A 90 -16.37 -11.54 12.63
C ASP A 90 -16.72 -10.61 11.43
N THR A 91 -15.74 -10.18 10.63
CA THR A 91 -15.98 -9.19 9.54
C THR A 91 -16.79 -9.72 8.36
N PHE A 92 -16.73 -11.02 8.08
CA PHE A 92 -17.52 -11.68 7.04
C PHE A 92 -19.00 -11.72 7.43
N THR A 93 -19.31 -11.94 8.73
CA THR A 93 -20.68 -12.16 9.24
C THR A 93 -21.33 -10.95 9.91
N SER A 94 -20.60 -10.13 10.67
CA SER A 94 -21.08 -8.87 11.26
C SER A 94 -20.98 -7.66 10.31
N ALA A 95 -21.54 -6.52 10.72
CA ALA A 95 -21.44 -5.26 9.97
C ALA A 95 -20.69 -4.19 10.78
N TRP A 96 -19.86 -3.41 10.08
CA TRP A 96 -19.22 -2.21 10.61
C TRP A 96 -20.27 -1.13 10.87
N ARG A 97 -19.98 -0.24 11.82
CA ARG A 97 -20.82 0.92 12.18
C ARG A 97 -19.96 2.17 12.25
N PHE A 98 -20.21 3.12 11.34
CA PHE A 98 -19.63 4.46 11.34
C PHE A 98 -20.67 5.46 11.80
N ASN A 99 -20.32 6.32 12.76
CA ASN A 99 -21.21 7.36 13.28
C ASN A 99 -20.47 8.70 13.37
N ASN A 100 -21.15 9.79 13.04
CA ASN A 100 -20.69 11.17 13.21
C ASN A 100 -21.79 12.01 13.88
N LEU A 101 -21.42 12.75 14.92
CA LEU A 101 -22.25 13.70 15.66
C LEU A 101 -21.70 15.14 15.56
N GLY A 102 -20.61 15.35 14.81
CA GLY A 102 -19.89 16.62 14.69
C GLY A 102 -20.01 17.26 13.30
N GLN A 103 -18.93 17.91 12.86
CA GLN A 103 -18.85 18.54 11.54
C GLN A 103 -18.97 17.50 10.41
N SER A 104 -19.56 17.88 9.27
CA SER A 104 -19.72 16.99 8.12
C SER A 104 -18.39 16.41 7.64
N ILE A 105 -18.31 15.10 7.47
CA ILE A 105 -17.08 14.40 7.03
C ILE A 105 -17.11 14.23 5.52
N ALA A 106 -16.12 14.78 4.80
CA ALA A 106 -16.00 14.65 3.35
C ALA A 106 -15.43 13.29 2.94
N LYS A 107 -14.50 12.73 3.74
CA LYS A 107 -13.85 11.44 3.46
C LYS A 107 -13.59 10.66 4.74
N LEU A 108 -13.77 9.35 4.67
CA LEU A 108 -13.29 8.36 5.63
C LEU A 108 -12.23 7.50 4.93
N THR A 109 -11.07 7.29 5.57
CA THR A 109 -10.00 6.41 5.11
C THR A 109 -9.66 5.42 6.21
N ILE A 110 -9.67 4.12 5.91
CA ILE A 110 -9.31 3.05 6.84
C ILE A 110 -8.06 2.37 6.28
N ASN A 111 -6.90 2.64 6.90
CA ASN A 111 -5.65 1.97 6.58
C ASN A 111 -5.46 0.77 7.52
N ALA A 112 -5.56 -0.43 6.95
CA ALA A 112 -5.63 -1.70 7.66
C ALA A 112 -4.25 -2.28 8.02
N ILE A 113 -3.24 -2.03 7.18
CA ILE A 113 -1.88 -2.61 7.32
C ILE A 113 -1.27 -2.38 8.72
N PRO A 114 -1.36 -1.19 9.35
CA PRO A 114 -0.81 -0.96 10.70
C PRO A 114 -1.50 -1.74 11.83
N GLY A 115 -2.64 -2.40 11.56
CA GLY A 115 -3.31 -3.35 12.45
C GLY A 115 -3.08 -4.81 12.06
N ASN A 116 -2.05 -5.11 11.25
CA ASN A 116 -1.79 -6.44 10.69
C ASN A 116 -2.98 -7.00 9.89
N THR A 117 -3.79 -6.11 9.27
CA THR A 117 -5.07 -6.42 8.64
C THR A 117 -5.06 -6.03 7.15
N VAL A 118 -5.80 -6.76 6.32
CA VAL A 118 -6.13 -6.42 4.92
C VAL A 118 -7.64 -6.53 4.72
N PHE A 119 -8.19 -5.82 3.74
CA PHE A 119 -9.56 -6.06 3.28
C PHE A 119 -9.59 -7.18 2.25
N ASP A 120 -10.45 -8.19 2.43
CA ASP A 120 -10.71 -9.22 1.41
C ASP A 120 -11.97 -8.86 0.61
N THR A 121 -11.85 -8.96 -0.72
CA THR A 121 -12.92 -8.71 -1.70
C THR A 121 -13.21 -9.91 -2.60
N GLY A 122 -12.40 -10.98 -2.52
CA GLY A 122 -12.32 -12.05 -3.50
C GLY A 122 -13.18 -13.25 -3.17
N SER A 123 -14.10 -13.62 -4.06
CA SER A 123 -14.80 -14.90 -4.01
C SER A 123 -13.96 -16.06 -4.58
N ASN A 124 -12.65 -16.04 -4.37
CA ASN A 124 -11.68 -16.87 -5.08
C ASN A 124 -10.87 -17.73 -4.09
N PRO A 125 -11.03 -19.07 -4.08
CA PRO A 125 -10.31 -19.95 -3.15
C PRO A 125 -8.81 -20.14 -3.48
N SER A 126 -8.21 -19.22 -4.25
CA SER A 126 -6.82 -19.30 -4.73
C SER A 126 -5.83 -18.54 -3.87
N THR A 127 -6.28 -17.60 -3.03
CA THR A 127 -5.41 -16.80 -2.15
C THR A 127 -5.16 -17.59 -0.84
N PRO A 128 -3.92 -18.00 -0.50
CA PRO A 128 -3.72 -18.90 0.64
C PRO A 128 -4.05 -18.24 1.99
N GLY A 129 -5.13 -18.69 2.62
CA GLY A 129 -5.64 -18.14 3.89
C GLY A 129 -6.74 -17.08 3.74
N SER A 130 -7.13 -16.73 2.50
CA SER A 130 -8.25 -15.86 2.12
C SER A 130 -9.03 -16.55 1.00
N ALA A 131 -10.25 -17.03 1.27
CA ALA A 131 -10.97 -17.91 0.33
C ALA A 131 -12.35 -17.39 -0.10
N SER A 132 -12.88 -16.35 0.56
CA SER A 132 -14.22 -15.79 0.31
C SER A 132 -14.39 -14.45 1.05
N GLY A 133 -13.85 -13.36 0.51
CA GLY A 133 -14.08 -12.01 1.03
C GLY A 133 -15.43 -11.41 0.65
N LEU A 134 -15.71 -10.22 1.20
CA LEU A 134 -16.88 -9.40 0.85
C LEU A 134 -16.48 -7.94 0.57
N SER A 135 -16.62 -7.57 -0.70
CA SER A 135 -16.52 -6.17 -1.16
C SER A 135 -17.43 -5.22 -0.36
N PHE A 136 -17.03 -3.96 -0.28
CA PHE A 136 -17.75 -2.90 0.42
C PHE A 136 -19.23 -2.79 -0.03
N ALA A 137 -20.16 -2.95 0.91
CA ALA A 137 -21.60 -2.85 0.66
C ALA A 137 -22.35 -2.21 1.84
N VAL A 138 -22.93 -1.02 1.62
CA VAL A 138 -23.77 -0.33 2.62
C VAL A 138 -25.01 -1.16 2.94
N GLN A 139 -25.26 -1.37 4.24
CA GLN A 139 -26.43 -2.08 4.77
C GLN A 139 -27.53 -1.10 5.16
N SER A 140 -27.18 0.06 5.74
CA SER A 140 -28.12 1.12 6.11
C SER A 140 -27.42 2.46 6.37
N GLY A 141 -28.20 3.54 6.41
CA GLY A 141 -27.71 4.89 6.72
C GLY A 141 -27.21 5.66 5.50
N GLN A 142 -26.37 6.68 5.73
CA GLN A 142 -25.93 7.60 4.68
C GLN A 142 -24.77 7.02 3.84
N ALA A 143 -25.10 6.33 2.75
CA ALA A 143 -24.14 5.80 1.78
C ALA A 143 -23.18 6.88 1.22
N PRO A 144 -21.92 6.52 0.89
CA PRO A 144 -20.97 7.43 0.26
C PRO A 144 -21.32 7.69 -1.21
N THR A 145 -20.83 8.81 -1.73
CA THR A 145 -20.88 9.14 -3.16
C THR A 145 -19.90 8.27 -3.97
N SER A 146 -18.79 7.85 -3.35
CA SER A 146 -17.86 6.87 -3.93
C SER A 146 -17.09 6.13 -2.83
N SER A 147 -16.65 4.92 -3.15
CA SER A 147 -15.82 4.06 -2.31
C SER A 147 -14.74 3.42 -3.16
N ASN A 148 -13.50 3.42 -2.69
CA ASN A 148 -12.34 2.89 -3.43
C ASN A 148 -11.41 2.16 -2.46
N TYR A 149 -10.92 0.99 -2.88
CA TYR A 149 -9.79 0.33 -2.26
C TYR A 149 -8.45 0.92 -2.76
N SER A 150 -7.34 0.52 -2.15
CA SER A 150 -5.97 0.82 -2.61
C SER A 150 -5.63 0.09 -3.92
N THR A 151 -4.37 0.13 -4.34
CA THR A 151 -3.81 -1.00 -5.10
C THR A 151 -3.93 -2.29 -4.29
N PRO A 152 -4.06 -3.48 -4.93
CA PRO A 152 -3.96 -4.75 -4.24
C PRO A 152 -2.58 -4.91 -3.59
N ILE A 153 -2.49 -5.72 -2.55
CA ILE A 153 -1.19 -6.19 -2.03
C ILE A 153 -0.70 -7.32 -2.92
N ASP A 154 0.58 -7.28 -3.30
CA ASP A 154 1.21 -8.11 -4.34
C ASP A 154 0.96 -9.63 -4.21
N ILE A 155 0.76 -10.10 -2.97
CA ILE A 155 0.55 -11.50 -2.60
C ILE A 155 -0.83 -12.08 -3.01
N SER A 156 -1.77 -11.22 -3.41
CA SER A 156 -3.22 -11.51 -3.34
C SER A 156 -3.89 -11.91 -4.65
N LEU A 157 -3.14 -12.07 -5.74
CA LEU A 157 -3.73 -12.25 -7.09
C LEU A 157 -4.68 -11.10 -7.55
N GLY A 158 -4.86 -10.05 -6.75
CA GLY A 158 -5.72 -8.90 -7.01
C GLY A 158 -6.86 -8.67 -6.00
N ASP A 159 -7.06 -9.51 -4.98
CA ASP A 159 -8.26 -9.45 -4.11
C ASP A 159 -8.07 -8.89 -2.68
N LEU A 160 -6.84 -8.79 -2.15
CA LEU A 160 -6.56 -8.21 -0.82
C LEU A 160 -6.03 -6.78 -0.90
N PHE A 161 -6.58 -5.89 -0.06
CA PHE A 161 -6.32 -4.45 -0.12
C PHE A 161 -5.91 -3.86 1.24
N GLY A 162 -4.83 -3.06 1.25
CA GLY A 162 -4.32 -2.44 2.47
C GLY A 162 -5.11 -1.22 2.98
N THR A 163 -6.01 -0.66 2.16
CA THR A 163 -6.84 0.49 2.55
C THR A 163 -8.19 0.49 1.85
N LEU A 164 -9.24 0.86 2.58
CA LEU A 164 -10.56 1.22 2.05
C LEU A 164 -10.80 2.71 2.30
N SER A 165 -11.35 3.41 1.31
CA SER A 165 -11.73 4.82 1.41
C SER A 165 -13.16 5.05 0.92
N MET A 166 -13.85 6.00 1.54
CA MET A 166 -15.24 6.38 1.28
C MET A 166 -15.35 7.91 1.27
N SER A 167 -16.07 8.47 0.31
CA SER A 167 -16.19 9.93 0.11
C SER A 167 -17.65 10.36 -0.06
N TRP A 168 -18.02 11.50 0.52
CA TRP A 168 -19.35 12.09 0.44
C TRP A 168 -19.26 13.52 -0.11
N LEU A 169 -19.79 13.75 -1.32
CA LEU A 169 -19.72 15.07 -1.99
C LEU A 169 -20.37 16.20 -1.16
N ASN A 170 -21.45 15.88 -0.45
CA ASN A 170 -22.17 16.81 0.43
C ASN A 170 -21.81 16.64 1.91
N GLY A 171 -20.80 15.81 2.22
CA GLY A 171 -20.39 15.43 3.58
C GLY A 171 -21.33 14.43 4.29
N PHE A 172 -20.79 13.75 5.28
CA PHE A 172 -21.45 12.74 6.12
C PHE A 172 -21.77 13.26 7.51
N THR A 173 -23.03 13.13 7.95
CA THR A 173 -23.58 13.80 9.15
C THR A 173 -24.49 12.91 10.01
N GLY A 174 -24.30 11.58 9.99
CA GLY A 174 -25.15 10.67 10.76
C GLY A 174 -24.53 9.30 11.00
N GLY A 175 -25.32 8.25 10.83
CA GLY A 175 -24.89 6.86 10.93
C GLY A 175 -24.82 6.16 9.57
N MET A 176 -23.92 5.19 9.44
CA MET A 176 -23.87 4.21 8.34
C MET A 176 -23.47 2.85 8.91
N SER A 177 -24.17 1.80 8.49
CA SER A 177 -23.72 0.42 8.67
C SER A 177 -23.34 -0.18 7.33
N PHE A 178 -22.23 -0.90 7.27
CA PHE A 178 -21.71 -1.46 6.03
C PHE A 178 -21.02 -2.81 6.24
N LYS A 179 -20.96 -3.60 5.17
CA LYS A 179 -20.09 -4.75 5.00
C LYS A 179 -18.80 -4.33 4.33
N ALA A 180 -17.70 -4.89 4.80
CA ALA A 180 -16.39 -4.95 4.16
C ALA A 180 -15.65 -6.04 4.94
N ASP A 181 -15.19 -7.10 4.28
CA ASP A 181 -14.49 -8.17 4.99
C ASP A 181 -13.00 -7.88 5.14
N THR A 182 -12.34 -8.56 6.07
CA THR A 182 -10.92 -8.42 6.36
C THR A 182 -10.29 -9.73 6.79
N ASP A 183 -9.04 -9.96 6.37
CA ASP A 183 -8.17 -11.01 6.89
C ASP A 183 -6.97 -10.42 7.63
N SER A 184 -6.41 -11.19 8.55
CA SER A 184 -5.31 -10.78 9.43
C SER A 184 -4.05 -11.60 9.17
N GLY A 185 -2.88 -10.97 9.16
CA GLY A 185 -1.59 -11.65 9.05
C GLY A 185 -1.20 -12.35 10.37
N THR A 186 -0.26 -13.29 10.31
CA THR A 186 0.29 -13.92 11.53
C THR A 186 1.19 -12.96 12.32
N THR A 187 1.54 -13.33 13.55
CA THR A 187 2.52 -12.59 14.37
C THR A 187 3.97 -12.87 13.97
N THR A 188 4.23 -14.00 13.31
CA THR A 188 5.54 -14.41 12.78
C THR A 188 5.83 -13.88 11.39
N ASP A 189 4.78 -13.58 10.62
CA ASP A 189 4.81 -13.13 9.24
C ASP A 189 3.58 -12.21 9.04
N PRO A 190 3.72 -10.90 9.34
CA PRO A 190 2.63 -9.93 9.32
C PRO A 190 2.43 -9.29 7.94
N VAL A 191 1.28 -8.63 7.77
CA VAL A 191 0.93 -7.83 6.58
C VAL A 191 1.98 -6.74 6.35
N GLN A 192 2.67 -6.83 5.22
CA GLN A 192 3.64 -5.81 4.81
C GLN A 192 2.97 -4.84 3.81
N PRO A 193 3.32 -3.55 3.84
CA PRO A 193 2.89 -2.63 2.79
C PRO A 193 3.48 -3.06 1.44
N PRO A 194 2.83 -2.70 0.30
CA PRO A 194 3.44 -2.84 -1.02
C PRO A 194 4.85 -2.25 -1.02
N ILE A 195 5.82 -3.01 -1.51
CA ILE A 195 7.21 -2.54 -1.61
C ILE A 195 7.31 -1.55 -2.77
N ASP A 196 7.35 -0.25 -2.44
CA ASP A 196 7.71 0.82 -3.37
C ASP A 196 9.16 0.62 -3.86
N VAL A 197 9.34 -0.20 -4.90
CA VAL A 197 10.62 -0.41 -5.57
C VAL A 197 11.03 0.92 -6.21
N PRO A 198 12.12 1.58 -5.77
CA PRO A 198 12.49 2.86 -6.33
C PRO A 198 12.88 2.69 -7.80
N GLU A 199 12.24 3.45 -8.69
CA GLU A 199 12.70 3.52 -10.08
C GLU A 199 14.18 3.93 -10.10
N PRO A 200 15.04 3.26 -10.90
CA PRO A 200 16.48 3.42 -10.80
C PRO A 200 16.94 4.78 -11.35
N ALA A 201 16.93 5.81 -10.49
CA ALA A 201 17.44 7.15 -10.78
C ALA A 201 18.90 7.16 -11.27
N SER A 202 19.66 6.10 -10.96
CA SER A 202 21.00 5.81 -11.48
C SER A 202 21.06 5.60 -13.00
N ALA A 203 19.96 5.16 -13.65
CA ALA A 203 19.90 4.96 -15.10
C ALA A 203 20.03 6.27 -15.89
N ILE A 204 19.42 7.35 -15.39
CA ILE A 204 19.46 8.68 -16.03
C ILE A 204 20.84 9.34 -15.83
N ALA A 205 21.45 9.16 -14.64
CA ALA A 205 22.75 9.73 -14.31
C ALA A 205 23.89 9.27 -15.25
N LEU A 206 23.85 8.01 -15.72
CA LEU A 206 24.86 7.46 -16.64
C LEU A 206 24.77 8.02 -18.06
N LEU A 207 23.60 8.47 -18.52
CA LEU A 207 23.44 9.11 -19.83
C LEU A 207 23.97 10.55 -19.83
N GLY A 208 23.87 11.27 -18.72
CA GLY A 208 24.30 12.67 -18.62
C GLY A 208 25.82 12.89 -18.69
N LEU A 209 26.62 11.93 -18.20
CA LEU A 209 28.07 12.10 -18.08
C LEU A 209 28.87 11.82 -19.37
N GLY A 210 28.26 11.19 -20.38
CA GLY A 210 28.94 10.85 -21.64
C GLY A 210 29.20 12.03 -22.58
N ALA A 211 28.47 13.14 -22.43
CA ALA A 211 28.42 14.21 -23.45
C ALA A 211 29.56 15.25 -23.39
N LEU A 212 30.30 15.35 -22.29
CA LEU A 212 31.30 16.42 -22.06
C LEU A 212 32.72 16.11 -22.60
N GLY A 213 32.89 15.02 -23.36
CA GLY A 213 34.20 14.43 -23.65
C GLY A 213 34.99 14.95 -24.87
N VAL A 214 34.45 15.82 -25.73
CA VAL A 214 35.08 16.10 -27.06
C VAL A 214 35.15 17.59 -27.44
N THR A 215 36.04 18.37 -26.82
CA THR A 215 36.66 19.56 -27.47
C THR A 215 38.05 19.89 -26.89
N LYS A 216 39.15 19.53 -27.60
CA LYS A 216 40.47 20.23 -27.57
C LYS A 216 41.52 19.53 -28.46
N ARG A 217 41.53 19.78 -29.77
CA ARG A 217 42.70 19.46 -30.62
C ARG A 217 42.78 20.26 -31.92
N ALA A 218 43.44 21.44 -31.90
CA ALA A 218 44.32 21.94 -32.99
C ALA A 218 44.70 23.44 -32.81
N LYS A 219 45.84 23.72 -32.15
CA LYS A 219 46.81 24.77 -32.53
C LYS A 219 48.00 24.76 -31.56
N ARG A 220 49.18 24.33 -32.02
CA ARG A 220 50.44 24.45 -31.27
C ARG A 220 51.68 24.31 -32.17
N LYS A 221 52.14 25.42 -32.75
CA LYS A 221 53.57 25.79 -32.88
C LYS A 221 53.77 27.09 -33.67
N GLN A 222 53.74 28.20 -32.93
CA GLN A 222 54.81 29.20 -32.93
C GLN A 222 55.20 29.32 -31.44
N GLU A 223 56.46 29.47 -31.02
CA GLU A 223 57.76 29.42 -31.72
C GLU A 223 58.83 29.04 -30.64
N GLN A 224 60.15 29.28 -30.66
CA GLN A 224 61.12 29.91 -31.58
C GLN A 224 62.53 29.29 -31.34
N GLN A 225 63.58 29.87 -31.94
CA GLN A 225 64.99 29.93 -31.48
C GLN A 225 65.72 28.62 -31.09
N ALA A 226 66.48 28.08 -32.05
CA ALA A 226 67.95 28.04 -31.98
C ALA A 226 68.50 27.99 -33.42
#